data_AF-A0A1Y1NFS2-F1
#
_entry.id   AF-A0A1Y1NFS2-F1
#
_cell.length_a   1.000
_cell.length_b   1.000
_cell.length_c   1.000
_cell.angle_alpha   90.00
_cell.angle_beta   90.00
_cell.angle_gamma   90.00
#
_symmetry.space_group_name_H-M   'P 1'
#
loop_
_entity.id
_entity.type
_entity.pdbx_description
1 polymer ?
#
loop_
_entity_poly.entity_id
_entity_poly.type
_entity_poly.pdbx_seq_one_letter_code
_entity_poly.pdbx_strand_id
1 'polypeptide(L)'
;MLHYVLLVTLFNVVDGRSTFSLVKTNVNDETQREAVENLIARLIPEHSHKFSVIINAKLAVDDKDVFKLERLSSGNVQITGSTGVAAASGFHHYLKYYCSCHVSWEASNLNLPSPLPNVNVTVNAQDRFRYYQNVCTASYSFAWWQWKDWEKHIDWMALNSYNLVLALTGVEAIWKKVYERLNLTEEEIKAHFPGPAFLAWGRMGNIRGWGGPLSDYWHGKSLQLQHKILDRMRSFGIVPVLPAFAGHVPRAIQRLFPNSKVTKTEQWNKFNDTYCCPYLLEPTDPLFQTIANMFMDEVSII
;
A
#
# COMPACT_ATOMS: atom_id res chain seq x y z
N MET A 1 -10.52 -16.34 21.19
CA MET A 1 -9.09 -16.70 21.33
C MET A 1 -8.32 -15.91 20.27
N LEU A 2 -7.80 -14.74 20.65
CA LEU A 2 -7.00 -13.87 19.75
C LEU A 2 -5.72 -14.62 19.41
N HIS A 3 -5.59 -15.08 18.17
CA HIS A 3 -4.32 -15.61 17.68
C HIS A 3 -3.45 -14.42 17.29
N TYR A 4 -2.31 -14.30 17.96
CA TYR A 4 -1.27 -13.34 17.63
C TYR A 4 -0.87 -13.51 16.17
N VAL A 5 -1.11 -12.49 15.34
CA VAL A 5 -0.49 -12.38 14.02
C VAL A 5 0.97 -12.04 14.28
N LEU A 6 1.82 -13.07 14.30
CA LEU A 6 3.26 -12.90 14.38
C LEU A 6 3.75 -12.41 13.00
N LEU A 7 3.97 -11.09 12.89
CA LEU A 7 4.62 -10.52 11.72
C LEU A 7 6.10 -10.88 11.81
N VAL A 8 6.49 -12.04 11.25
CA VAL A 8 7.90 -12.41 11.14
C VAL A 8 8.48 -11.65 9.96
N THR A 9 9.00 -10.46 10.24
CA THR A 9 9.89 -9.77 9.32
C THR A 9 11.26 -10.44 9.39
N LEU A 10 11.55 -11.31 8.43
CA LEU A 10 12.92 -11.75 8.13
C LEU A 10 13.70 -10.56 7.53
N PHE A 11 14.15 -9.66 8.39
CA PHE A 11 15.20 -8.72 8.02
C PHE A 11 16.54 -9.38 8.35
N ASN A 12 17.25 -9.83 7.33
CA ASN A 12 18.68 -10.05 7.48
C ASN A 12 19.30 -8.72 7.91
N VAL A 13 19.93 -8.70 9.08
CA VAL A 13 20.81 -7.62 9.50
C VAL A 13 22.01 -7.67 8.55
N VAL A 14 21.93 -6.92 7.46
CA VAL A 14 23.08 -6.61 6.63
C VAL A 14 23.70 -5.35 7.24
N ASP A 15 24.87 -5.51 7.85
CA ASP A 15 25.81 -4.44 8.22
C ASP A 15 25.41 -3.40 9.27
N GLY A 16 24.81 -3.80 10.40
CA GLY A 16 24.85 -2.99 11.64
C GLY A 16 24.22 -1.58 11.57
N ARG A 17 23.64 -1.19 10.44
CA ARG A 17 22.75 -0.05 10.31
C ARG A 17 21.39 -0.49 10.83
N SER A 18 20.72 0.40 11.56
CA SER A 18 19.27 0.26 11.78
C SER A 18 18.63 -0.01 10.42
N THR A 19 18.10 -1.22 10.21
CA THR A 19 17.51 -1.67 8.93
C THR A 19 16.37 -0.75 8.48
N PHE A 20 15.76 -0.04 9.43
CA PHE A 20 14.73 0.97 9.16
C PHE A 20 15.25 2.23 8.47
N SER A 21 16.56 2.53 8.54
CA SER A 21 17.19 3.65 7.81
C SER A 21 17.07 3.53 6.29
N LEU A 22 16.91 2.31 5.79
CA LEU A 22 16.68 1.99 4.37
C LEU A 22 15.21 2.18 3.97
N VAL A 23 14.29 2.19 4.94
CA VAL A 23 12.84 2.33 4.70
C VAL A 23 12.51 3.82 4.65
N LYS A 24 12.74 4.42 3.48
CA LYS A 24 12.44 5.80 3.14
C LYS A 24 12.17 5.95 1.64
N THR A 25 11.60 7.08 1.25
CA THR A 25 11.45 7.41 -0.17
C THR A 25 12.82 7.57 -0.84
N ASN A 26 12.94 7.06 -2.08
CA ASN A 26 14.06 7.30 -2.99
C ASN A 26 13.65 8.18 -4.18
N VAL A 27 12.42 8.69 -4.18
CA VAL A 27 11.90 9.56 -5.23
C VAL A 27 12.46 10.97 -5.04
N ASN A 28 12.88 11.61 -6.12
CA ASN A 28 13.47 12.93 -6.07
C ASN A 28 12.46 14.02 -5.62
N ASP A 29 13.00 15.16 -5.17
CA ASP A 29 12.21 16.27 -4.63
C ASP A 29 11.24 16.87 -5.67
N GLU A 30 11.61 16.87 -6.95
CA GLU A 30 10.80 17.43 -8.03
C GLU A 30 9.53 16.62 -8.29
N THR A 31 9.66 15.30 -8.42
CA THR A 31 8.52 14.40 -8.59
C THR A 31 7.57 14.48 -7.39
N GLN A 32 8.11 14.63 -6.17
CA GLN A 32 7.30 14.82 -4.96
C GLN A 32 6.58 16.17 -4.96
N ARG A 33 7.24 17.25 -5.39
CA ARG A 33 6.65 18.58 -5.54
C ARG A 33 5.48 18.54 -6.52
N GLU A 34 5.70 18.01 -7.72
CA GLU A 34 4.66 17.88 -8.75
C GLU A 34 3.47 17.03 -8.28
N ALA A 35 3.71 15.94 -7.55
CA ALA A 35 2.64 15.12 -7.00
C ALA A 35 1.72 15.90 -6.06
N VAL A 36 2.30 16.73 -5.19
CA VAL A 36 1.56 17.57 -4.23
C VAL A 36 0.86 18.73 -4.92
N GLU A 37 1.48 19.38 -5.90
CA GLU A 37 0.82 20.42 -6.71
C GLU A 37 -0.38 19.87 -7.47
N ASN A 38 -0.24 18.69 -8.07
CA ASN A 38 -1.35 18.01 -8.73
C ASN A 38 -2.46 17.60 -7.75
N LEU A 39 -2.13 17.21 -6.52
CA LEU A 39 -3.11 16.97 -5.45
C LEU A 39 -3.88 18.24 -5.12
N ILE A 40 -3.18 19.36 -4.91
CA ILE A 40 -3.80 20.66 -4.61
C ILE A 40 -4.72 21.07 -5.77
N ALA A 41 -4.28 20.91 -7.02
CA ALA A 41 -5.07 21.20 -8.21
C ALA A 41 -6.32 20.31 -8.33
N ARG A 42 -6.25 19.02 -7.98
CA ARG A 42 -7.43 18.14 -7.92
C ARG A 42 -8.40 18.55 -6.82
N LEU A 43 -7.89 18.97 -5.65
CA LEU A 43 -8.72 19.27 -4.49
C LEU A 43 -9.41 20.63 -4.59
N ILE A 44 -8.68 21.66 -5.04
CA ILE A 44 -9.14 23.06 -5.08
C ILE A 44 -8.69 23.76 -6.38
N PRO A 45 -9.17 23.32 -7.56
CA PRO A 45 -8.65 23.75 -8.86
C PRO A 45 -8.57 25.28 -9.01
N GLU A 46 -9.65 25.99 -8.68
CA GLU A 46 -9.76 27.45 -8.77
C GLU A 46 -8.87 28.24 -7.79
N HIS A 47 -8.28 27.56 -6.80
CA HIS A 47 -7.46 28.19 -5.75
C HIS A 47 -6.05 27.63 -5.68
N SER A 48 -5.72 26.64 -6.51
CA SER A 48 -4.42 25.97 -6.53
C SER A 48 -3.25 26.94 -6.68
N HIS A 49 -3.38 27.95 -7.55
CA HIS A 49 -2.38 29.00 -7.77
C HIS A 49 -2.03 29.85 -6.53
N LYS A 50 -2.84 29.79 -5.47
CA LYS A 50 -2.58 30.50 -4.20
C LYS A 50 -1.59 29.76 -3.31
N PHE A 51 -1.18 28.56 -3.69
CA PHE A 51 -0.27 27.71 -2.94
C PHE A 51 1.00 27.45 -3.75
N SER A 52 2.15 27.44 -3.08
CA SER A 52 3.42 27.02 -3.67
C SER A 52 4.05 25.92 -2.83
N VAL A 53 4.65 24.93 -3.47
CA VAL A 53 5.20 23.74 -2.81
C VAL A 53 6.72 23.70 -2.97
N ILE A 54 7.42 23.42 -1.87
CA ILE A 54 8.85 23.13 -1.87
C ILE A 54 9.06 21.80 -1.14
N ILE A 55 9.82 20.90 -1.74
CA ILE A 55 10.32 19.71 -1.06
C ILE A 55 11.78 19.96 -0.69
N ASN A 56 12.12 19.74 0.57
CA ASN A 56 13.48 19.88 1.09
C ASN A 56 13.75 18.78 2.12
N ALA A 57 14.34 17.67 1.66
CA ALA A 57 14.66 16.53 2.51
C ALA A 57 15.53 16.88 3.74
N LYS A 58 16.31 17.96 3.69
CA LYS A 58 17.14 18.42 4.82
C LYS A 58 16.32 19.02 5.98
N LEU A 59 15.03 19.26 5.77
CA LEU A 59 14.12 19.74 6.82
C LEU A 59 13.77 18.64 7.84
N ALA A 60 13.95 17.36 7.48
CA ALA A 60 13.68 16.25 8.38
C ALA A 60 14.55 16.32 9.65
N VAL A 61 13.97 15.94 10.79
CA VAL A 61 14.65 15.88 12.09
C VAL A 61 14.51 14.46 12.63
N ASP A 62 15.63 13.81 12.95
CA ASP A 62 15.66 12.44 13.49
C ASP A 62 14.86 11.40 12.66
N ASP A 63 14.98 11.44 11.33
CA ASP A 63 14.20 10.64 10.37
C ASP A 63 12.67 10.88 10.43
N LYS A 64 12.22 11.96 11.06
CA LYS A 64 10.81 12.35 11.14
C LYS A 64 10.49 13.48 10.17
N ASP A 65 9.31 13.39 9.59
CA ASP A 65 8.82 14.39 8.65
C ASP A 65 8.57 15.73 9.33
N VAL A 66 8.83 16.81 8.61
CA VAL A 66 8.60 18.18 9.04
C VAL A 66 7.94 18.94 7.90
N PHE A 67 6.99 19.81 8.23
CA PHE A 67 6.50 20.81 7.29
C PHE A 67 6.53 22.21 7.88
N LYS A 68 6.71 23.20 7.02
CA LYS A 68 6.62 24.63 7.32
C LYS A 68 5.56 25.26 6.42
N LEU A 69 4.73 26.11 7.01
CA LEU A 69 3.73 26.93 6.33
C LEU A 69 4.07 28.39 6.54
N GLU A 70 4.11 29.16 5.46
CA GLU A 70 4.40 30.60 5.51
C GLU A 70 3.54 31.35 4.51
N ARG A 71 2.91 32.43 4.96
CA ARG A 71 2.24 33.37 4.07
C ARG A 71 3.25 34.37 3.51
N LEU A 72 3.49 34.31 2.21
CA LEU A 72 4.42 35.19 1.52
C LEU A 72 3.84 36.59 1.34
N SER A 73 4.71 37.59 1.16
CA SER A 73 4.34 38.96 0.82
C SER A 73 3.55 39.07 -0.50
N SER A 74 3.73 38.11 -1.41
CA SER A 74 2.96 37.99 -2.65
C SER A 74 1.49 37.60 -2.42
N GLY A 75 1.13 37.18 -1.20
CA GLY A 75 -0.21 36.69 -0.89
C GLY A 75 -0.42 35.20 -1.10
N ASN A 76 0.60 34.44 -1.53
CA ASN A 76 0.55 32.97 -1.61
C ASN A 76 0.95 32.31 -0.29
N VAL A 77 0.41 31.11 -0.03
CA VAL A 77 0.84 30.25 1.07
C VAL A 77 1.91 29.29 0.54
N GLN A 78 3.14 29.42 1.03
CA GLN A 78 4.21 28.48 0.75
C GLN A 78 4.15 27.32 1.74
N ILE A 79 4.24 26.11 1.19
CA ILE A 79 4.26 24.84 1.91
C ILE A 79 5.62 24.20 1.63
N THR A 80 6.46 24.10 2.66
CA THR A 80 7.75 23.41 2.56
C THR A 80 7.66 22.12 3.35
N GLY A 81 7.87 20.97 2.72
CA GLY A 81 7.86 19.65 3.37
C GLY A 81 9.21 18.95 3.26
N SER A 82 9.57 18.13 4.26
CA SER A 82 10.68 17.18 4.16
C SER A 82 10.46 16.11 3.09
N THR A 83 9.20 15.77 2.85
CA THR A 83 8.72 14.83 1.83
C THR A 83 7.42 15.34 1.22
N GLY A 84 6.96 14.72 0.13
CA GLY A 84 5.67 15.01 -0.48
C GLY A 84 4.50 14.77 0.49
N VAL A 85 4.55 13.69 1.28
CA VAL A 85 3.58 13.43 2.36
C VAL A 85 3.60 14.53 3.40
N ALA A 86 4.78 15.02 3.81
CA ALA A 86 4.87 16.12 4.77
C ALA A 86 4.26 17.42 4.21
N ALA A 87 4.53 17.74 2.95
CA ALA A 87 3.94 18.90 2.28
C ALA A 87 2.41 18.77 2.14
N ALA A 88 1.90 17.62 1.70
CA ALA A 88 0.45 17.36 1.64
C ALA A 88 -0.21 17.45 3.02
N SER A 89 0.47 16.96 4.07
CA SER A 89 0.02 17.10 5.46
C SER A 89 -0.02 18.57 5.90
N GLY A 90 0.97 19.38 5.50
CA GLY A 90 1.02 20.81 5.76
C GLY A 90 -0.13 21.55 5.07
N PHE A 91 -0.41 21.22 3.82
CA PHE A 91 -1.58 21.73 3.11
C PHE A 91 -2.89 21.38 3.84
N HIS A 92 -3.07 20.12 4.24
CA HIS A 92 -4.24 19.70 5.01
C HIS A 92 -4.35 20.42 6.35
N HIS A 93 -3.22 20.60 7.05
CA HIS A 93 -3.15 21.36 8.30
C HIS A 93 -3.63 22.79 8.10
N TYR A 94 -3.18 23.46 7.04
CA TYR A 94 -3.62 24.80 6.71
C TYR A 94 -5.14 24.86 6.44
N LEU A 95 -5.65 23.95 5.60
CA LEU A 95 -7.08 23.86 5.32
C LEU A 95 -7.90 23.69 6.61
N LYS A 96 -7.49 22.77 7.48
CA LYS A 96 -8.22 22.43 8.70
C LYS A 96 -8.19 23.53 9.75
N TYR A 97 -7.00 24.03 10.08
CA TYR A 97 -6.81 24.91 11.24
C TYR A 97 -6.91 26.40 10.93
N TYR A 98 -6.68 26.79 9.68
CA TYR A 98 -6.73 28.19 9.26
C TYR A 98 -7.97 28.47 8.42
N CYS A 99 -8.35 27.57 7.50
CA CYS A 99 -9.47 27.79 6.57
C CYS A 99 -10.80 27.18 7.02
N SER A 100 -10.86 26.52 8.19
CA SER A 100 -12.05 25.79 8.67
C SER A 100 -12.62 24.78 7.65
N CYS A 101 -11.75 24.23 6.81
CA CYS A 101 -12.08 23.23 5.80
C CYS A 101 -11.96 21.81 6.37
N HIS A 102 -12.55 20.84 5.68
CA HIS A 102 -12.55 19.43 6.06
C HIS A 102 -12.46 18.53 4.84
N VAL A 103 -11.69 17.44 4.93
CA VAL A 103 -11.59 16.41 3.88
C VAL A 103 -11.76 15.03 4.51
N SER A 104 -12.74 14.28 4.02
CA SER A 104 -12.99 12.87 4.40
C SER A 104 -13.31 12.02 3.18
N TRP A 105 -13.55 10.72 3.37
CA TRP A 105 -13.92 9.82 2.27
C TRP A 105 -15.25 10.23 1.62
N GLU A 106 -16.26 10.48 2.45
CA GLU A 106 -17.64 10.72 2.01
C GLU A 106 -17.92 12.20 1.69
N ALA A 107 -17.40 13.11 2.50
CA ALA A 107 -17.71 14.53 2.39
C ALA A 107 -16.47 15.42 2.59
N SER A 108 -16.42 16.52 1.86
CA SER A 108 -15.40 17.55 2.03
C SER A 108 -16.06 18.93 2.05
N ASN A 109 -15.58 19.82 2.92
CA ASN A 109 -15.90 21.24 2.94
C ASN A 109 -14.62 21.99 2.58
N LEU A 110 -14.59 22.58 1.38
CA LEU A 110 -13.43 23.28 0.82
C LEU A 110 -13.77 24.74 0.50
N ASN A 111 -14.59 25.36 1.33
CA ASN A 111 -14.92 26.79 1.23
C ASN A 111 -13.77 27.63 1.80
N LEU A 112 -12.78 27.96 0.96
CA LEU A 112 -11.64 28.77 1.38
C LEU A 112 -12.07 30.23 1.65
N PRO A 113 -11.60 30.85 2.74
CA PRO A 113 -11.88 32.26 3.00
C PRO A 113 -11.13 33.16 2.00
N SER A 114 -11.69 34.35 1.76
CA SER A 114 -11.08 35.40 0.96
C SER A 114 -11.04 36.70 1.76
N PRO A 115 -9.86 37.23 2.11
CA PRO A 115 -8.54 36.70 1.79
C PRO A 115 -8.22 35.40 2.55
N LEU A 116 -7.24 34.63 2.04
CA LEU A 116 -6.68 33.50 2.78
C LEU A 116 -6.12 33.96 4.15
N PRO A 117 -6.12 33.14 5.21
CA PRO A 117 -5.62 33.57 6.52
C PRO A 117 -4.10 33.62 6.56
N ASN A 118 -3.55 34.41 7.48
CA ASN A 118 -2.11 34.48 7.69
C ASN A 118 -1.59 33.22 8.40
N VAL A 119 -0.36 32.80 8.09
CA VAL A 119 0.27 31.63 8.72
C VAL A 119 1.80 31.77 8.72
N ASN A 120 2.42 31.37 9.82
CA ASN A 120 3.86 31.14 9.93
C ASN A 120 4.09 30.09 11.03
N VAL A 121 4.22 28.82 10.63
CA VAL A 121 4.36 27.70 11.57
C VAL A 121 5.26 26.63 11.00
N THR A 122 6.00 25.94 11.87
CA THR A 122 6.73 24.70 11.56
C THR A 122 6.19 23.60 12.46
N VAL A 123 5.91 22.43 11.90
CA VAL A 123 5.33 21.29 12.61
C VAL A 123 6.15 20.04 12.31
N ASN A 124 6.54 19.35 13.38
CA ASN A 124 7.27 18.10 13.31
C ASN A 124 6.31 16.92 13.53
N ALA A 125 6.43 15.89 12.70
CA ALA A 125 5.79 14.61 12.95
C ALA A 125 6.37 13.99 14.23
N GLN A 126 5.51 13.36 15.03
CA GLN A 126 5.95 12.65 16.25
C GLN A 126 6.57 11.29 15.90
N ASP A 127 6.07 10.67 14.85
CA ASP A 127 6.40 9.32 14.42
C ASP A 127 7.17 9.31 13.10
N ARG A 128 8.14 8.40 13.01
CA ARG A 128 8.82 8.08 11.75
C ARG A 128 7.86 7.48 10.72
N PHE A 129 7.03 6.54 11.17
CA PHE A 129 6.08 5.82 10.32
C PHE A 129 4.65 6.06 10.80
N ARG A 130 3.79 6.46 9.86
CA ARG A 130 2.33 6.52 10.04
C ARG A 130 1.74 5.49 9.09
N TYR A 131 1.40 4.34 9.66
CA TYR A 131 0.93 3.18 8.91
C TYR A 131 -0.57 3.28 8.59
N TYR A 132 -0.98 2.75 7.43
CA TYR A 132 -2.39 2.66 7.05
C TYR A 132 -2.76 1.34 6.39
N GLN A 133 -4.02 0.94 6.62
CA GLN A 133 -4.77 -0.24 6.13
C GLN A 133 -4.66 -1.51 6.97
N ASN A 134 -5.71 -2.33 6.92
CA ASN A 134 -5.68 -3.74 7.31
C ASN A 134 -5.72 -4.59 6.04
N VAL A 135 -5.14 -5.80 6.06
CA VAL A 135 -5.25 -6.75 4.93
C VAL A 135 -6.71 -7.02 4.52
N CYS A 136 -7.62 -7.01 5.50
CA CYS A 136 -9.06 -7.20 5.29
C CYS A 136 -9.72 -6.02 4.54
N THR A 137 -9.19 -4.80 4.66
CA THR A 137 -9.74 -3.60 4.00
C THR A 137 -9.72 -3.77 2.47
N ALA A 138 -8.74 -4.49 1.93
CA ALA A 138 -8.65 -4.82 0.51
C ALA A 138 -9.90 -5.58 0.00
N SER A 139 -10.49 -6.44 0.83
CA SER A 139 -11.68 -7.22 0.49
C SER A 139 -12.98 -6.52 0.88
N TYR A 140 -13.04 -5.89 2.05
CA TYR A 140 -14.27 -5.27 2.55
C TYR A 140 -14.60 -3.92 1.92
N SER A 141 -13.58 -3.16 1.51
CA SER A 141 -13.76 -1.79 1.03
C SER A 141 -13.27 -1.62 -0.40
N PHE A 142 -12.12 -2.20 -0.76
CA PHE A 142 -11.43 -1.87 -2.01
C PHE A 142 -11.66 -2.88 -3.15
N ALA A 143 -12.39 -3.97 -2.91
CA ALA A 143 -12.52 -5.09 -3.86
C ALA A 143 -12.99 -4.68 -5.26
N TRP A 144 -13.78 -3.61 -5.34
CA TRP A 144 -14.38 -3.12 -6.59
C TRP A 144 -13.84 -1.77 -7.06
N TRP A 145 -12.88 -1.20 -6.32
CA TRP A 145 -12.34 0.11 -6.62
C TRP A 145 -11.61 0.14 -7.96
N GLN A 146 -11.77 1.26 -8.64
CA GLN A 146 -11.08 1.60 -9.88
C GLN A 146 -9.99 2.64 -9.61
N TRP A 147 -9.25 3.00 -10.65
CA TRP A 147 -8.18 4.01 -10.52
C TRP A 147 -8.69 5.31 -9.91
N LYS A 148 -9.85 5.82 -10.33
CA LYS A 148 -10.42 7.07 -9.79
C LYS A 148 -10.63 7.03 -8.26
N ASP A 149 -11.00 5.87 -7.73
CA ASP A 149 -11.29 5.69 -6.30
C ASP A 149 -9.96 5.64 -5.53
N TRP A 150 -8.99 4.89 -6.06
CA TRP A 150 -7.63 4.84 -5.53
C TRP A 150 -6.91 6.18 -5.59
N GLU A 151 -7.08 6.95 -6.68
CA GLU A 151 -6.46 8.26 -6.85
C GLU A 151 -6.90 9.21 -5.72
N LYS A 152 -8.22 9.35 -5.53
CA LYS A 152 -8.80 10.13 -4.44
C LYS A 152 -8.34 9.61 -3.07
N HIS A 153 -8.25 8.30 -2.90
CA HIS A 153 -7.87 7.71 -1.64
C HIS A 153 -6.40 7.91 -1.29
N ILE A 154 -5.48 7.83 -2.26
CA ILE A 154 -4.05 8.08 -2.02
C ILE A 154 -3.80 9.57 -1.74
N ASP A 155 -4.54 10.47 -2.40
CA ASP A 155 -4.52 11.90 -2.03
C ASP A 155 -4.96 12.09 -0.58
N TRP A 156 -6.04 11.44 -0.17
CA TRP A 156 -6.50 11.44 1.22
C TRP A 156 -5.45 10.84 2.18
N MET A 157 -4.73 9.79 1.79
CA MET A 157 -3.65 9.23 2.61
C MET A 157 -2.53 10.24 2.85
N ALA A 158 -2.09 10.93 1.79
CA ALA A 158 -1.04 11.93 1.86
C ALA A 158 -1.46 13.14 2.70
N LEU A 159 -2.70 13.63 2.54
CA LEU A 159 -3.29 14.68 3.39
C LEU A 159 -3.31 14.28 4.87
N ASN A 160 -3.51 12.99 5.19
CA ASN A 160 -3.54 12.47 6.56
C ASN A 160 -2.20 11.93 7.06
N SER A 161 -1.10 12.29 6.38
CA SER A 161 0.26 12.01 6.81
C SER A 161 0.70 10.54 6.79
N TYR A 162 -0.05 9.64 6.12
CA TYR A 162 0.36 8.25 6.01
C TYR A 162 1.53 8.10 5.03
N ASN A 163 2.62 7.51 5.50
CA ASN A 163 3.86 7.35 4.72
C ASN A 163 4.33 5.89 4.60
N LEU A 164 3.64 4.94 5.24
CA LEU A 164 3.88 3.51 5.14
C LEU A 164 2.55 2.80 4.92
N VAL A 165 2.30 2.26 3.73
CA VAL A 165 0.94 1.88 3.35
C VAL A 165 0.93 0.55 2.62
N LEU A 166 0.01 -0.32 2.99
CA LEU A 166 -0.15 -1.64 2.37
C LEU A 166 -0.61 -1.53 0.89
N ALA A 167 -0.01 -2.35 0.00
CA ALA A 167 -0.34 -2.37 -1.42
C ALA A 167 -0.48 -3.81 -1.94
N LEU A 168 -1.70 -4.36 -1.87
CA LEU A 168 -2.01 -5.77 -2.20
C LEU A 168 -2.82 -5.96 -3.50
N THR A 169 -3.03 -4.92 -4.31
CA THR A 169 -3.82 -5.07 -5.54
C THR A 169 -3.04 -5.94 -6.54
N GLY A 170 -3.73 -6.89 -7.20
CA GLY A 170 -3.15 -7.70 -8.27
C GLY A 170 -2.14 -8.77 -7.85
N VAL A 171 -1.96 -9.04 -6.55
CA VAL A 171 -1.01 -10.05 -6.04
C VAL A 171 -1.32 -11.45 -6.59
N GLU A 172 -2.58 -11.79 -6.85
CA GLU A 172 -2.96 -13.07 -7.44
C GLU A 172 -2.49 -13.20 -8.91
N ALA A 173 -2.30 -12.09 -9.64
CA ALA A 173 -1.69 -12.12 -10.97
C ALA A 173 -0.20 -12.48 -10.90
N ILE A 174 0.50 -12.05 -9.85
CA ILE A 174 1.89 -12.43 -9.57
C ILE A 174 1.95 -13.93 -9.23
N TRP A 175 1.08 -14.38 -8.32
CA TRP A 175 1.00 -15.80 -7.96
C TRP A 175 0.62 -16.70 -9.15
N LYS A 176 -0.28 -16.26 -10.03
CA LYS A 176 -0.64 -17.00 -11.25
C LYS A 176 0.61 -17.31 -12.09
N LYS A 177 1.48 -16.32 -12.33
CA LYS A 177 2.75 -16.53 -13.05
C LYS A 177 3.68 -17.51 -12.35
N VAL A 178 3.83 -17.39 -11.02
CA VAL A 178 4.66 -18.32 -10.23
C VAL A 178 4.12 -19.74 -10.34
N TYR A 179 2.82 -19.95 -10.19
CA TYR A 179 2.19 -21.26 -10.27
C TYR A 179 2.24 -21.85 -11.69
N GLU A 180 2.10 -21.04 -12.73
CA GLU A 180 2.31 -21.46 -14.12
C GLU A 180 3.76 -21.90 -14.35
N ARG A 181 4.75 -21.16 -13.85
CA ARG A 181 6.18 -21.54 -13.91
C ARG A 181 6.50 -22.82 -13.14
N LEU A 182 5.70 -23.16 -12.12
CA LEU A 182 5.78 -24.42 -11.38
C LEU A 182 5.05 -25.57 -12.10
N ASN A 183 4.36 -25.32 -13.22
CA ASN A 183 3.54 -26.28 -13.97
C ASN A 183 2.25 -26.73 -13.26
N LEU A 184 1.63 -25.85 -12.46
CA LEU A 184 0.24 -26.05 -12.06
C LEU A 184 -0.67 -25.86 -13.27
N THR A 185 -1.73 -26.66 -13.35
CA THR A 185 -2.73 -26.50 -14.42
C THR A 185 -3.60 -25.28 -14.14
N GLU A 186 -4.23 -24.75 -15.20
CA GLU A 186 -5.15 -23.62 -15.06
C GLU A 186 -6.28 -23.90 -14.06
N GLU A 187 -6.83 -25.12 -14.08
CA GLU A 187 -7.89 -25.54 -13.16
C GLU A 187 -7.41 -25.63 -11.71
N GLU A 188 -6.15 -26.04 -11.48
CA GLU A 188 -5.56 -26.06 -10.14
C GLU A 188 -5.35 -24.65 -9.57
N ILE A 189 -4.96 -23.71 -10.42
CA ILE A 189 -4.78 -22.29 -10.04
C ILE A 189 -6.15 -21.66 -9.75
N LYS A 190 -7.13 -21.88 -10.62
CA LYS A 190 -8.51 -21.40 -10.45
C LYS A 190 -9.16 -21.94 -9.18
N ALA A 191 -8.93 -23.22 -8.85
CA ALA A 191 -9.43 -23.84 -7.63
C ALA A 191 -8.75 -23.33 -6.34
N HIS A 192 -7.59 -22.66 -6.47
CA HIS A 192 -6.87 -22.11 -5.34
C HIS A 192 -7.36 -20.70 -4.96
N PHE A 193 -7.46 -19.78 -5.92
CA PHE A 193 -7.80 -18.40 -5.60
C PHE A 193 -9.27 -18.22 -5.21
N PRO A 194 -9.58 -17.59 -4.06
CA PRO A 194 -10.94 -17.12 -3.79
C PRO A 194 -11.37 -16.01 -4.76
N GLY A 195 -12.67 -15.69 -4.73
CA GLY A 195 -13.22 -14.55 -5.46
C GLY A 195 -12.73 -13.20 -4.92
N PRO A 196 -12.90 -12.10 -5.68
CA PRO A 196 -12.33 -10.79 -5.35
C PRO A 196 -12.68 -10.27 -3.93
N ALA A 197 -13.92 -10.49 -3.49
CA ALA A 197 -14.40 -10.08 -2.17
C ALA A 197 -13.82 -10.91 -1.01
N PHE A 198 -13.04 -11.97 -1.28
CA PHE A 198 -12.53 -12.91 -0.29
C PHE A 198 -11.01 -13.07 -0.30
N LEU A 199 -10.31 -12.28 -1.12
CA LEU A 199 -8.85 -12.39 -1.31
C LEU A 199 -8.04 -12.16 -0.04
N ALA A 200 -8.49 -11.32 0.90
CA ALA A 200 -7.80 -11.13 2.17
C ALA A 200 -7.58 -12.46 2.91
N TRP A 201 -8.63 -13.29 3.02
CA TRP A 201 -8.55 -14.59 3.69
C TRP A 201 -7.84 -15.65 2.85
N GLY A 202 -7.86 -15.53 1.52
CA GLY A 202 -7.04 -16.35 0.63
C GLY A 202 -5.55 -16.13 0.87
N ARG A 203 -5.12 -14.86 0.87
CA ARG A 203 -3.72 -14.45 1.09
C ARG A 203 -3.20 -14.86 2.46
N MET A 204 -4.05 -14.83 3.48
CA MET A 204 -3.74 -15.28 4.84
C MET A 204 -3.81 -16.81 5.02
N GLY A 205 -4.04 -17.57 3.96
CA GLY A 205 -4.09 -19.04 4.02
C GLY A 205 -5.28 -19.61 4.79
N ASN A 206 -6.34 -18.82 5.00
CA ASN A 206 -7.53 -19.27 5.74
C ASN A 206 -8.49 -20.07 4.84
N ILE A 207 -8.64 -19.66 3.59
CA ILE A 207 -9.57 -20.25 2.62
C ILE A 207 -8.91 -20.40 1.24
N ARG A 208 -9.54 -21.19 0.36
CA ARG A 208 -9.20 -21.30 -1.07
C ARG A 208 -10.49 -21.40 -1.90
N GLY A 209 -10.46 -20.94 -3.14
CA GLY A 209 -11.52 -21.16 -4.15
C GLY A 209 -12.91 -20.54 -3.89
N TRP A 210 -13.24 -20.15 -2.65
CA TRP A 210 -14.57 -19.64 -2.31
C TRP A 210 -14.91 -18.34 -3.06
N GLY A 211 -16.04 -18.34 -3.76
CA GLY A 211 -16.49 -17.20 -4.57
C GLY A 211 -15.68 -16.96 -5.85
N GLY A 212 -14.72 -17.84 -6.18
CA GLY A 212 -13.97 -17.83 -7.42
C GLY A 212 -14.70 -18.55 -8.57
N PRO A 213 -14.00 -18.79 -9.70
CA PRO A 213 -12.61 -18.45 -9.97
C PRO A 213 -12.39 -16.98 -10.37
N LEU A 214 -11.15 -16.51 -10.30
CA LEU A 214 -10.74 -15.24 -10.89
C LEU A 214 -10.58 -15.39 -12.41
N SER A 215 -11.02 -14.40 -13.19
CA SER A 215 -10.84 -14.39 -14.64
C SER A 215 -9.50 -13.78 -15.05
N ASP A 216 -9.00 -14.12 -16.24
CA ASP A 216 -7.79 -13.48 -16.79
C ASP A 216 -7.95 -11.97 -16.94
N TYR A 217 -9.16 -11.49 -17.26
CA TYR A 217 -9.48 -10.06 -17.28
C TYR A 217 -9.24 -9.42 -15.91
N TRP A 218 -9.65 -10.07 -14.82
CA TRP A 218 -9.41 -9.58 -13.47
C TRP A 218 -7.91 -9.51 -13.16
N HIS A 219 -7.13 -10.53 -13.54
CA HIS A 219 -5.68 -10.54 -13.33
C HIS A 219 -4.99 -9.40 -14.07
N GLY A 220 -5.28 -9.23 -15.37
CA GLY A 220 -4.70 -8.16 -16.18
C GLY A 220 -5.06 -6.77 -15.64
N LYS A 221 -6.34 -6.55 -15.33
CA LYS A 221 -6.83 -5.26 -14.82
C LYS A 221 -6.25 -4.91 -13.46
N SER A 222 -6.19 -5.86 -12.53
CA SER A 222 -5.69 -5.63 -11.18
C SER A 222 -4.18 -5.37 -11.15
N LEU A 223 -3.40 -6.03 -12.01
CA LEU A 223 -1.96 -5.75 -12.16
C LEU A 223 -1.71 -4.34 -12.70
N GLN A 224 -2.44 -3.93 -13.76
CA GLN A 224 -2.34 -2.56 -14.28
C GLN A 224 -2.74 -1.50 -13.25
N LEU A 225 -3.77 -1.78 -12.44
CA LEU A 225 -4.19 -0.90 -11.36
C LEU A 225 -3.10 -0.78 -10.28
N GLN A 226 -2.43 -1.89 -9.93
CA GLN A 226 -1.36 -1.90 -8.94
C GLN A 226 -0.18 -1.02 -9.36
N HIS A 227 0.26 -1.06 -10.63
CA HIS A 227 1.32 -0.14 -11.09
C HIS A 227 0.94 1.32 -10.88
N LYS A 228 -0.27 1.73 -11.25
CA LYS A 228 -0.75 3.11 -11.02
C LYS A 228 -0.78 3.48 -9.54
N ILE A 229 -1.22 2.56 -8.68
CA ILE A 229 -1.24 2.74 -7.22
C ILE A 229 0.19 2.96 -6.71
N LEU A 230 1.12 2.08 -7.08
CA LEU A 230 2.51 2.15 -6.63
C LEU A 230 3.19 3.43 -7.12
N ASP A 231 3.01 3.79 -8.38
CA ASP A 231 3.59 5.02 -8.95
C ASP A 231 3.10 6.26 -8.19
N ARG A 232 1.79 6.35 -7.89
CA ARG A 232 1.24 7.48 -7.15
C ARG A 232 1.66 7.51 -5.68
N MET A 233 1.73 6.35 -5.03
CA MET A 233 2.24 6.27 -3.66
C MET A 233 3.70 6.74 -3.60
N ARG A 234 4.54 6.17 -4.47
CA ARG A 234 5.96 6.52 -4.60
C ARG A 234 6.13 8.01 -4.94
N SER A 235 5.29 8.58 -5.83
CA SER A 235 5.37 10.00 -6.19
C SER A 235 5.14 10.94 -5.01
N PHE A 236 4.36 10.56 -3.99
CA PHE A 236 4.24 11.34 -2.76
C PHE A 236 5.36 11.10 -1.76
N GLY A 237 6.21 10.10 -1.99
CA GLY A 237 7.16 9.59 -1.01
C GLY A 237 6.56 8.60 0.00
N ILE A 238 5.38 8.04 -0.28
CA ILE A 238 4.80 6.94 0.49
C ILE A 238 5.59 5.67 0.17
N VAL A 239 5.99 4.92 1.20
CA VAL A 239 6.60 3.60 1.06
C VAL A 239 5.51 2.53 1.01
N PRO A 240 5.30 1.85 -0.14
CA PRO A 240 4.35 0.74 -0.21
C PRO A 240 4.88 -0.51 0.49
N VAL A 241 4.04 -1.16 1.29
CA VAL A 241 4.31 -2.49 1.86
C VAL A 241 3.77 -3.54 0.88
N LEU A 242 4.69 -4.24 0.24
CA LEU A 242 4.41 -5.32 -0.72
C LEU A 242 4.33 -6.68 -0.01
N PRO A 243 3.60 -7.66 -0.57
CA PRO A 243 3.53 -9.01 0.01
C PRO A 243 4.86 -9.76 -0.12
N ALA A 244 4.99 -10.82 0.68
CA ALA A 244 6.04 -11.83 0.58
C ALA A 244 5.44 -13.24 0.73
N PHE A 245 6.20 -14.27 0.36
CA PHE A 245 5.77 -15.65 0.55
C PHE A 245 5.84 -16.07 2.03
N ALA A 246 4.73 -16.58 2.55
CA ALA A 246 4.60 -17.01 3.95
C ALA A 246 4.43 -18.53 4.11
N GLY A 247 4.66 -19.33 3.06
CA GLY A 247 4.56 -20.79 3.10
C GLY A 247 3.23 -21.38 2.63
N HIS A 248 2.16 -20.58 2.49
CA HIS A 248 0.88 -21.08 2.02
C HIS A 248 0.90 -21.42 0.53
N VAL A 249 0.52 -22.65 0.18
CA VAL A 249 0.58 -23.17 -1.19
C VAL A 249 -0.72 -23.90 -1.59
N PRO A 250 -1.04 -23.99 -2.90
CA PRO A 250 -2.14 -24.79 -3.39
C PRO A 250 -1.99 -26.26 -3.03
N ARG A 251 -3.09 -26.97 -2.77
CA ARG A 251 -3.05 -28.43 -2.52
C ARG A 251 -2.45 -29.23 -3.67
N ALA A 252 -2.63 -28.73 -4.89
CA ALA A 252 -2.07 -29.33 -6.10
C ALA A 252 -0.53 -29.39 -6.10
N ILE A 253 0.16 -28.65 -5.21
CA ILE A 253 1.63 -28.65 -5.16
C ILE A 253 2.20 -30.06 -4.98
N GLN A 254 1.52 -30.95 -4.23
CA GLN A 254 1.99 -32.32 -4.00
C GLN A 254 1.91 -33.20 -5.26
N ARG A 255 1.14 -32.84 -6.29
CA ARG A 255 1.17 -33.55 -7.58
C ARG A 255 2.53 -33.37 -8.27
N LEU A 256 3.11 -32.18 -8.13
CA LEU A 256 4.37 -31.79 -8.76
C LEU A 256 5.57 -32.10 -7.86
N PHE A 257 5.40 -31.93 -6.56
CA PHE A 257 6.42 -32.13 -5.54
C PHE A 257 5.91 -33.11 -4.47
N PRO A 258 5.75 -34.41 -4.78
CA PRO A 258 5.13 -35.38 -3.88
C PRO A 258 5.88 -35.57 -2.55
N ASN A 259 7.18 -35.27 -2.53
CA ASN A 259 8.03 -35.37 -1.35
C ASN A 259 8.11 -34.07 -0.54
N SER A 260 7.44 -32.98 -0.96
CA SER A 260 7.46 -31.73 -0.22
C SER A 260 6.79 -31.90 1.15
N LYS A 261 7.41 -31.39 2.20
CA LYS A 261 6.88 -31.41 3.55
C LYS A 261 5.85 -30.31 3.72
N VAL A 262 4.57 -30.70 3.67
CA VAL A 262 3.45 -29.78 3.82
C VAL A 262 2.53 -30.25 4.95
N THR A 263 2.04 -29.28 5.71
CA THR A 263 1.01 -29.49 6.73
C THR A 263 -0.29 -28.89 6.24
N LYS A 264 -1.39 -29.65 6.30
CA LYS A 264 -2.73 -29.14 6.03
C LYS A 264 -3.13 -28.17 7.14
N THR A 265 -3.52 -26.96 6.79
CA THR A 265 -3.96 -25.97 7.80
C THR A 265 -5.24 -26.41 8.50
N GLU A 266 -5.53 -25.83 9.66
CA GLU A 266 -6.77 -26.10 10.37
C GLU A 266 -7.99 -25.49 9.67
N GLN A 267 -9.17 -26.03 9.98
CA GLN A 267 -10.41 -25.50 9.46
C GLN A 267 -10.70 -24.11 10.03
N TRP A 268 -10.67 -23.10 9.17
CA TRP A 268 -11.02 -21.74 9.55
C TRP A 268 -12.53 -21.48 9.38
N ASN A 269 -13.16 -20.93 10.41
CA ASN A 269 -14.56 -20.45 10.41
C ASN A 269 -15.58 -21.44 9.79
N LYS A 270 -15.42 -22.75 10.03
CA LYS A 270 -16.31 -23.82 9.53
C LYS A 270 -16.44 -23.93 8.01
N PHE A 271 -15.54 -23.32 7.23
CA PHE A 271 -15.46 -23.59 5.79
C PHE A 271 -15.17 -25.08 5.56
N ASN A 272 -15.97 -25.76 4.76
CA ASN A 272 -15.74 -27.18 4.47
C ASN A 272 -14.41 -27.39 3.71
N ASP A 273 -13.98 -28.65 3.58
CA ASP A 273 -12.68 -28.98 3.03
C ASP A 273 -12.46 -28.49 1.59
N THR A 274 -13.54 -28.32 0.83
CA THR A 274 -13.55 -27.75 -0.52
C THR A 274 -13.00 -26.32 -0.54
N TYR A 275 -13.36 -25.52 0.46
CA TYR A 275 -13.03 -24.09 0.53
C TYR A 275 -12.03 -23.72 1.64
N CYS A 276 -11.69 -24.67 2.52
CA CYS A 276 -10.54 -24.57 3.40
C CYS A 276 -9.35 -25.32 2.78
N CYS A 277 -8.77 -26.27 3.48
CA CYS A 277 -7.59 -25.94 4.22
C CYS A 277 -6.38 -26.02 3.29
N PRO A 278 -5.78 -24.88 2.89
CA PRO A 278 -4.58 -24.90 2.04
C PRO A 278 -3.44 -25.62 2.76
N TYR A 279 -2.38 -25.88 2.02
CA TYR A 279 -1.17 -26.44 2.59
C TYR A 279 -0.25 -25.32 3.06
N LEU A 280 0.42 -25.57 4.20
CA LEU A 280 1.53 -24.78 4.69
C LEU A 280 2.80 -25.60 4.45
N LEU A 281 3.68 -25.08 3.59
CA LEU A 281 4.98 -25.66 3.31
C LEU A 281 5.93 -25.42 4.49
N GLU A 282 6.63 -26.46 4.94
CA GLU A 282 7.58 -26.34 6.04
C GLU A 282 8.71 -25.36 5.67
N PRO A 283 9.11 -24.46 6.58
CA PRO A 283 10.19 -23.49 6.32
C PRO A 283 11.56 -24.13 6.02
N THR A 284 11.76 -25.39 6.40
CA THR A 284 12.99 -26.15 6.16
C THR A 284 12.94 -26.98 4.88
N ASP A 285 11.80 -27.04 4.19
CA ASP A 285 11.70 -27.68 2.88
C ASP A 285 12.41 -26.81 1.83
N PRO A 286 13.32 -27.36 1.01
CA PRO A 286 14.00 -26.59 -0.04
C PRO A 286 13.06 -25.86 -1.00
N LEU A 287 11.87 -26.41 -1.26
CA LEU A 287 10.86 -25.80 -2.11
C LEU A 287 10.39 -24.44 -1.56
N PHE A 288 10.46 -24.23 -0.23
CA PHE A 288 10.08 -22.96 0.39
C PHE A 288 10.92 -21.81 -0.18
N GLN A 289 12.24 -21.98 -0.19
CA GLN A 289 13.16 -20.97 -0.71
C GLN A 289 13.00 -20.79 -2.22
N THR A 290 12.77 -21.88 -2.97
CA THR A 290 12.51 -21.80 -4.40
C THR A 290 11.28 -20.95 -4.70
N ILE A 291 10.14 -21.23 -4.05
CA ILE A 291 8.89 -20.48 -4.25
C ILE A 291 9.04 -19.02 -3.76
N ALA A 292 9.71 -18.81 -2.62
CA ALA A 292 9.98 -17.47 -2.10
C ALA A 292 10.74 -16.62 -3.13
N ASN A 293 11.83 -17.15 -3.68
CA ASN A 293 12.64 -16.44 -4.67
C ASN A 293 11.84 -16.17 -5.94
N MET A 294 11.12 -17.18 -6.47
CA MET A 294 10.27 -16.99 -7.66
C MET A 294 9.22 -15.90 -7.44
N PHE A 295 8.60 -15.86 -6.26
CA PHE A 295 7.62 -14.82 -5.94
C PHE A 295 8.27 -13.44 -5.83
N MET A 296 9.41 -13.32 -5.13
CA MET A 296 10.11 -12.05 -4.98
C MET A 296 10.65 -11.52 -6.31
N ASP A 297 11.11 -12.39 -7.20
CA ASP A 297 11.52 -12.02 -8.57
C ASP A 297 10.35 -11.35 -9.31
N GLU A 298 9.15 -11.95 -9.28
CA GLU A 298 7.96 -11.38 -9.94
C GLU A 298 7.47 -10.08 -9.27
N VAL A 299 7.56 -9.97 -7.92
CA VAL A 299 7.23 -8.74 -7.18
C VAL A 299 8.21 -7.61 -7.50
N SER A 300 9.49 -7.93 -7.76
CA SER A 300 10.50 -6.90 -8.05
C SER A 300 10.29 -6.16 -9.38
N ILE A 301 9.44 -6.70 -10.26
CA ILE A 301 9.18 -6.18 -11.60
C ILE A 301 7.97 -5.20 -11.62
N ILE A 302 7.32 -4.97 -10.46
CA ILE A 302 6.14 -4.10 -10.33
C ILE A 302 6.38 -2.73 -9.67
#